data_AF-A0A0Q5L1Y0-F1
#
_entry.id   AF-A0A0Q5L1Y0-F1
#
_cell.length_a   1.000
_cell.length_b   1.000
_cell.length_c   1.000
_cell.angle_alpha   90.00
_cell.angle_beta   90.00
_cell.angle_gamma   90.00
#
_symmetry.space_group_name_H-M   'P 1'
#
loop_
_entity.id
_entity.type
_entity.pdbx_description
1 polymer ?
#
loop_
_entity_poly.entity_id
_entity_poly.type
_entity_poly.pdbx_seq_one_letter_code
_entity_poly.pdbx_strand_id
1 'polypeptide(L)'
;MMLADLRSSCKAFWARGGLLPSLLAGGVYFAFLAACVAIARSLTSTWSMTAANAMLVGSVLPLAAGAAVLVIFARSADLAGALFRGQPLRGRRWMWGVVVVVAGFNVLHLLSVDYAAIGTDVLAMWVLTCVLVGLTEEVLCRGLIVNLLRRASYPEGAVAALSAGIFALLHAGNLVIGQAPLATGLQIVLAFGTGICFYLALRVTGNLIWPILLHTTFDLGVFLQTSWPASSPVSAVADAGNISIIVVGIVAFFFIRGQAAGPASLPAASPRAVDSV
;
A
#
# COMPACT_ATOMS: atom_id res chain seq x y z
N MET A 1 2.59 -37.60 5.13
CA MET A 1 2.94 -37.48 3.70
C MET A 1 2.09 -36.38 3.03
N MET A 2 0.77 -36.53 2.92
CA MET A 2 -0.13 -35.54 2.28
C MET A 2 0.01 -34.08 2.75
N LEU A 3 0.13 -33.82 4.05
CA LEU A 3 0.32 -32.45 4.58
C LEU A 3 1.67 -31.83 4.20
N ALA A 4 2.71 -32.64 4.03
CA ALA A 4 4.03 -32.17 3.60
C ALA A 4 4.01 -31.81 2.10
N ASP A 5 3.31 -32.60 1.28
CA ASP A 5 3.17 -32.37 -0.17
C ASP A 5 2.30 -31.14 -0.48
N LEU A 6 1.26 -30.89 0.32
CA LEU A 6 0.47 -29.66 0.23
C LEU A 6 1.30 -28.43 0.61
N ARG A 7 2.13 -28.53 1.66
CA ARG A 7 3.01 -27.43 2.09
C ARG A 7 4.08 -27.11 1.06
N SER A 8 4.66 -28.13 0.43
CA SER A 8 5.66 -27.94 -0.65
C SER A 8 5.02 -27.32 -1.89
N SER A 9 3.83 -27.79 -2.29
CA SER A 9 3.08 -27.26 -3.44
C SER A 9 2.65 -25.81 -3.24
N CYS A 10 2.16 -25.45 -2.04
CA CYS A 10 1.78 -24.08 -1.70
C CYS A 10 3.00 -23.14 -1.73
N LYS A 11 4.13 -23.56 -1.15
CA LYS A 11 5.39 -22.78 -1.24
C LYS A 11 5.84 -22.61 -2.69
N ALA A 12 5.79 -23.66 -3.50
CA ALA A 12 6.14 -23.59 -4.91
C ALA A 12 5.22 -22.62 -5.69
N PHE A 13 3.92 -22.57 -5.34
CA PHE A 13 2.97 -21.63 -5.94
C PHE A 13 3.38 -20.17 -5.69
N TRP A 14 3.63 -19.78 -4.44
CA TRP A 14 4.06 -18.41 -4.09
C TRP A 14 5.48 -18.09 -4.57
N ALA A 15 6.36 -19.09 -4.65
CA ALA A 15 7.71 -18.94 -5.18
C ALA A 15 7.72 -18.61 -6.67
N ARG A 16 6.80 -19.19 -7.46
CA ARG A 16 6.66 -18.87 -8.89
C ARG A 16 6.23 -17.42 -9.14
N GLY A 17 5.35 -16.88 -8.28
CA GLY A 17 4.83 -15.53 -8.44
C GLY A 17 3.94 -15.38 -9.70
N GLY A 18 3.68 -14.14 -10.10
CA GLY A 18 2.84 -13.79 -11.25
C GLY A 18 1.49 -13.17 -10.88
N LEU A 19 0.65 -12.96 -11.89
CA LEU A 19 -0.62 -12.26 -11.75
C LEU A 19 -1.60 -13.00 -10.83
N LEU A 20 -1.80 -14.30 -11.03
CA LEU A 20 -2.75 -15.08 -10.23
C LEU A 20 -2.39 -15.07 -8.72
N PRO A 21 -1.16 -15.38 -8.28
CA PRO A 21 -0.77 -15.20 -6.88
C PRO A 21 -1.00 -13.78 -6.37
N SER A 22 -0.74 -12.76 -7.19
CA SER A 22 -0.93 -11.36 -6.80
C SER A 22 -2.41 -11.01 -6.57
N LEU A 23 -3.29 -11.46 -7.47
CA LEU A 23 -4.74 -11.29 -7.33
C LEU A 23 -5.28 -12.05 -6.13
N LEU A 24 -4.80 -13.27 -5.87
CA LEU A 24 -5.19 -14.03 -4.69
C LEU A 24 -4.74 -13.36 -3.39
N ALA A 25 -3.50 -12.88 -3.32
CA ALA A 25 -3.00 -12.16 -2.15
C ALA A 25 -3.84 -10.90 -1.87
N GLY A 26 -4.13 -10.10 -2.90
CA GLY A 26 -4.97 -8.92 -2.78
C GLY A 26 -6.42 -9.25 -2.40
N GLY A 27 -7.05 -10.20 -3.09
CA GLY A 27 -8.45 -10.58 -2.87
C GLY A 27 -8.70 -11.24 -1.51
N VAL A 28 -7.79 -12.11 -1.05
CA VAL A 28 -7.89 -12.73 0.29
C VAL A 28 -7.71 -11.69 1.38
N TYR A 29 -6.72 -10.81 1.26
CA TYR A 29 -6.53 -9.72 2.21
C TYR A 29 -7.74 -8.78 2.25
N PHE A 30 -8.27 -8.41 1.08
CA PHE A 30 -9.47 -7.60 0.96
C PHE A 30 -10.67 -8.23 1.66
N ALA A 31 -10.96 -9.51 1.38
CA ALA A 31 -12.07 -10.22 2.00
C ALA A 31 -11.92 -10.31 3.53
N PHE A 32 -10.70 -10.56 4.00
CA PHE A 32 -10.38 -10.57 5.43
C PHE A 32 -10.66 -9.20 6.07
N LEU A 33 -10.11 -8.12 5.52
CA LEU A 33 -10.27 -6.78 6.08
C LEU A 33 -11.74 -6.33 6.02
N ALA A 34 -12.44 -6.60 4.92
CA ALA A 34 -13.87 -6.31 4.78
C ALA A 34 -14.70 -7.05 5.84
N ALA A 35 -14.38 -8.31 6.14
CA ALA A 35 -15.05 -9.06 7.21
C ALA A 35 -14.77 -8.46 8.60
N CYS A 36 -13.52 -8.10 8.91
CA CYS A 36 -13.17 -7.44 10.16
C CYS A 36 -13.91 -6.10 10.32
N VAL A 37 -13.95 -5.28 9.27
CA VAL A 37 -14.66 -4.00 9.27
C VAL A 37 -16.17 -4.20 9.40
N ALA A 38 -16.76 -5.19 8.74
CA ALA A 38 -18.19 -5.50 8.89
C ALA A 38 -18.54 -5.88 10.33
N ILE A 39 -17.72 -6.73 10.98
CA ILE A 39 -17.89 -7.11 12.39
C ILE A 39 -17.74 -5.86 13.29
N ALA A 40 -16.70 -5.07 13.08
CA ALA A 40 -16.47 -3.86 13.85
C ALA A 40 -17.62 -2.85 13.71
N ARG A 41 -18.16 -2.70 12.49
CA ARG A 41 -19.31 -1.83 12.22
C ARG A 41 -20.53 -2.26 13.04
N SER A 42 -20.83 -3.55 13.10
CA SER A 42 -21.92 -4.07 13.94
C SER A 42 -21.74 -3.70 15.42
N LEU A 43 -20.53 -3.82 15.96
CA LEU A 43 -20.22 -3.42 17.34
C LEU A 43 -20.38 -1.91 17.56
N THR A 44 -19.79 -1.09 16.69
CA THR A 44 -19.89 0.38 16.82
C THR A 44 -21.29 0.93 16.62
N SER A 45 -22.15 0.24 15.86
CA SER A 45 -23.56 0.63 15.68
C SER A 45 -24.46 0.29 16.86
N THR A 46 -24.01 -0.61 17.75
CA THR A 46 -24.82 -1.11 18.87
C THR A 46 -24.43 -0.50 20.20
N TRP A 47 -23.16 -0.11 20.36
CA TRP A 47 -22.65 0.44 21.62
C TRP A 47 -22.36 1.93 21.50
N SER A 48 -22.75 2.69 22.53
CA SER A 48 -22.36 4.09 22.64
C SER A 48 -20.86 4.20 22.91
N MET A 49 -20.15 4.93 22.07
CA MET A 49 -18.70 5.09 22.10
C MET A 49 -18.31 6.56 21.90
N THR A 50 -17.18 6.96 22.47
CA THR A 50 -16.51 8.19 22.05
C THR A 50 -15.99 8.05 20.62
N ALA A 51 -15.72 9.17 19.94
CA ALA A 51 -15.17 9.15 18.58
C ALA A 51 -13.86 8.35 18.50
N ALA A 52 -12.94 8.56 19.45
CA ALA A 52 -11.68 7.83 19.51
C ALA A 52 -11.88 6.31 19.69
N ASN A 53 -12.80 5.89 20.56
CA ASN A 53 -13.10 4.46 20.75
C ASN A 53 -13.75 3.84 19.50
N ALA A 54 -14.63 4.58 18.82
CA ALA A 54 -15.23 4.15 17.57
C ALA A 54 -14.17 3.96 16.47
N MET A 55 -13.17 4.85 16.38
CA MET A 55 -12.04 4.70 15.45
C MET A 55 -11.12 3.53 15.83
N LEU A 56 -10.87 3.34 17.13
CA LEU A 56 -10.09 2.22 17.62
C LEU A 56 -10.70 0.89 17.18
N VAL A 57 -12.00 0.70 17.42
CA VAL A 57 -12.72 -0.54 17.10
C VAL A 57 -12.99 -0.66 15.60
N GLY A 58 -13.43 0.42 14.96
CA GLY A 58 -13.86 0.45 13.56
C GLY A 58 -12.72 0.41 12.54
N SER A 59 -11.53 0.87 12.91
CA SER A 59 -10.42 1.05 11.96
C SER A 59 -9.12 0.46 12.48
N VAL A 60 -8.63 0.92 13.63
CA VAL A 60 -7.29 0.55 14.14
C VAL A 60 -7.17 -0.96 14.38
N LEU A 61 -8.13 -1.57 15.08
CA LEU A 61 -8.10 -3.01 15.36
C LEU A 61 -8.19 -3.88 14.09
N PRO A 62 -9.14 -3.66 13.15
CA PRO A 62 -9.14 -4.33 11.85
C PRO A 62 -7.83 -4.20 11.08
N LEU A 63 -7.25 -2.99 11.01
CA LEU A 63 -5.99 -2.75 10.30
C LEU A 63 -4.80 -3.42 10.98
N ALA A 64 -4.73 -3.39 12.31
CA ALA A 64 -3.69 -4.08 13.08
C ALA A 64 -3.77 -5.61 12.89
N ALA A 65 -4.98 -6.18 12.87
CA ALA A 65 -5.18 -7.58 12.52
C ALA A 65 -4.75 -7.87 11.07
N GLY A 66 -5.06 -6.98 10.13
CA GLY A 66 -4.58 -7.05 8.75
C GLY A 66 -3.06 -7.05 8.64
N ALA A 67 -2.38 -6.16 9.38
CA ALA A 67 -0.92 -6.11 9.43
C ALA A 67 -0.33 -7.43 9.94
N ALA A 68 -0.91 -8.00 11.00
CA ALA A 68 -0.50 -9.30 11.52
C ALA A 68 -0.66 -10.42 10.48
N VAL A 69 -1.80 -10.47 9.77
CA VAL A 69 -2.04 -11.45 8.70
C VAL A 69 -1.02 -11.31 7.57
N LEU A 70 -0.71 -10.09 7.12
CA LEU A 70 0.30 -9.86 6.08
C LEU A 70 1.69 -10.31 6.53
N VAL A 71 2.06 -10.07 7.78
CA VAL A 71 3.34 -10.51 8.34
C VAL A 71 3.41 -12.04 8.43
N ILE A 72 2.34 -12.69 8.90
CA ILE A 72 2.24 -14.16 8.95
C ILE A 72 2.34 -14.75 7.55
N PHE A 73 1.60 -14.19 6.59
CA PHE A 73 1.64 -14.61 5.20
C PHE A 73 3.03 -14.42 4.57
N ALA A 74 3.65 -13.26 4.77
CA ALA A 74 5.00 -12.99 4.26
C ALA A 74 6.02 -14.01 4.79
N ARG A 75 5.90 -14.44 6.05
CA ARG A 75 6.75 -15.49 6.62
C ARG A 75 6.41 -16.88 6.07
N SER A 76 5.14 -17.23 5.94
CA SER A 76 4.73 -18.54 5.44
C SER A 76 5.08 -18.78 3.97
N ALA A 77 5.08 -17.70 3.16
CA ALA A 77 5.44 -17.68 1.76
C ALA A 77 6.93 -17.41 1.47
N ASP A 78 7.77 -17.31 2.51
CA ASP A 78 9.21 -17.00 2.40
C ASP A 78 9.50 -15.71 1.59
N LEU A 79 8.69 -14.69 1.87
CA LEU A 79 8.75 -13.34 1.29
C LEU A 79 9.17 -12.28 2.32
N ALA A 80 9.12 -12.60 3.62
CA ALA A 80 9.40 -11.65 4.70
C ALA A 80 10.79 -10.98 4.57
N GLY A 81 11.81 -11.75 4.18
CA GLY A 81 13.16 -11.23 3.97
C GLY A 81 13.27 -10.26 2.79
N ALA A 82 12.34 -10.29 1.83
CA ALA A 82 12.35 -9.43 0.65
C ALA A 82 11.62 -8.09 0.84
N LEU A 83 10.78 -7.95 1.88
CA LEU A 83 9.94 -6.76 2.07
C LEU A 83 10.76 -5.48 2.27
N PHE A 84 11.82 -5.53 3.08
CA PHE A 84 12.61 -4.36 3.49
C PHE A 84 14.06 -4.39 3.00
N ARG A 85 14.42 -5.36 2.16
CA ARG A 85 15.73 -5.38 1.50
C ARG A 85 15.79 -4.38 0.35
N GLY A 86 17.02 -4.01 -0.01
CA GLY A 86 17.30 -3.15 -1.16
C GLY A 86 16.65 -3.71 -2.44
N GLN A 87 15.94 -2.85 -3.16
CA GLN A 87 15.27 -3.25 -4.40
C GLN A 87 16.29 -3.67 -5.48
N PRO A 88 15.99 -4.72 -6.27
CA PRO A 88 16.94 -5.27 -7.25
C PRO A 88 17.20 -4.30 -8.43
N LEU A 89 16.28 -3.37 -8.68
CA LEU A 89 16.40 -2.35 -9.72
C LEU A 89 16.43 -0.96 -9.10
N ARG A 90 17.56 -0.27 -9.27
CA ARG A 90 17.69 1.13 -8.85
C ARG A 90 16.77 2.04 -9.68
N GLY A 91 16.16 3.02 -9.03
CA GLY A 91 15.40 4.06 -9.69
C GLY A 91 16.27 5.06 -10.46
N ARG A 92 15.63 5.85 -11.31
CA ARG A 92 16.27 6.90 -12.11
C ARG A 92 16.00 8.26 -11.47
N ARG A 93 16.91 9.22 -11.64
CA ARG A 93 16.83 10.55 -10.98
C ARG A 93 15.51 11.29 -11.21
N TRP A 94 14.89 11.16 -12.39
CA TRP A 94 13.61 11.80 -12.70
C TRP A 94 12.48 11.39 -11.75
N MET A 95 12.54 10.19 -11.15
CA MET A 95 11.53 9.67 -10.23
C MET A 95 11.47 10.49 -8.92
N TRP A 96 12.57 11.17 -8.54
CA TRP A 96 12.56 12.08 -7.39
C TRP A 96 11.61 13.26 -7.59
N GLY A 97 11.40 13.72 -8.83
CA GLY A 97 10.42 14.77 -9.12
C GLY A 97 9.01 14.36 -8.67
N VAL A 98 8.64 13.09 -8.89
CA VAL A 98 7.36 12.54 -8.43
C VAL A 98 7.27 12.54 -6.90
N VAL A 99 8.33 12.09 -6.22
CA VAL A 99 8.37 12.05 -4.75
C VAL A 99 8.26 13.46 -4.17
N VAL A 100 8.96 14.44 -4.75
CA VAL A 100 8.92 15.85 -4.32
C VAL A 100 7.52 16.43 -4.49
N VAL A 101 6.83 16.14 -5.60
CA VAL A 101 5.45 16.61 -5.80
C VAL A 101 4.52 16.03 -4.73
N VAL A 102 4.55 14.71 -4.51
CA VAL A 102 3.68 14.07 -3.50
C VAL A 102 4.00 14.59 -2.10
N ALA A 103 5.27 14.58 -1.70
CA ALA A 103 5.69 15.04 -0.39
C ALA A 103 5.35 16.53 -0.17
N GLY A 104 5.50 17.36 -1.21
CA GLY A 104 5.13 18.76 -1.19
C GLY A 104 3.64 18.95 -0.89
N PHE A 105 2.76 18.26 -1.63
CA PHE A 105 1.32 18.33 -1.36
C PHE A 105 0.91 17.71 -0.02
N ASN A 106 1.57 16.64 0.45
CA ASN A 106 1.34 16.11 1.79
C ASN A 106 1.62 17.19 2.86
N VAL A 107 2.72 17.94 2.72
CA VAL A 107 3.03 19.06 3.62
C VAL A 107 1.98 20.16 3.50
N LEU A 108 1.55 20.54 2.29
CA LEU A 108 0.53 21.57 2.10
C LEU A 108 -0.82 21.16 2.72
N HIS A 109 -1.25 19.91 2.56
CA HIS A 109 -2.46 19.41 3.20
C HIS A 109 -2.36 19.50 4.73
N LEU A 110 -1.24 19.04 5.32
CA LEU A 110 -1.02 19.10 6.78
C LEU A 110 -0.97 20.53 7.32
N LEU A 111 -0.37 21.47 6.58
CA LEU A 111 -0.37 22.89 6.94
C LEU A 111 -1.75 23.56 6.80
N SER A 112 -2.69 22.90 6.13
CA SER A 112 -4.05 23.39 5.86
C SER A 112 -5.09 22.79 6.81
N VAL A 113 -4.67 22.24 7.96
CA VAL A 113 -5.54 21.64 8.97
C VAL A 113 -5.76 22.61 10.14
N ASP A 114 -7.00 22.78 10.58
CA ASP A 114 -7.33 23.45 11.83
C ASP A 114 -7.17 22.50 13.03
N TYR A 115 -5.94 22.36 13.51
CA TYR A 115 -5.61 21.49 14.63
C TYR A 115 -6.31 21.89 15.96
N ALA A 116 -6.70 23.15 16.12
CA ALA A 116 -7.39 23.60 17.33
C ALA A 116 -8.81 23.03 17.43
N ALA A 117 -9.41 22.64 16.31
CA ALA A 117 -10.73 22.01 16.24
C ALA A 117 -10.71 20.49 16.50
N ILE A 118 -9.54 19.87 16.72
CA ILE A 118 -9.38 18.42 16.81
C ILE A 118 -9.09 18.01 18.26
N GLY A 119 -9.87 17.07 18.80
CA GLY A 119 -9.54 16.40 20.06
C GLY A 119 -8.22 15.64 19.95
N THR A 120 -7.37 15.71 20.97
CA THR A 120 -6.04 15.08 20.96
C THR A 120 -6.11 13.55 20.82
N ASP A 121 -7.14 12.94 21.38
CA ASP A 121 -7.46 11.52 21.25
C ASP A 121 -7.85 11.15 19.81
N VAL A 122 -8.71 11.96 19.18
CA VAL A 122 -9.12 11.78 17.77
C VAL A 122 -7.94 11.96 16.82
N LEU A 123 -7.11 12.98 17.04
CA LEU A 123 -5.89 13.20 16.25
C LEU A 123 -4.93 12.01 16.36
N ALA A 124 -4.71 11.49 17.57
CA ALA A 124 -3.88 10.31 17.78
C ALA A 124 -4.43 9.07 17.06
N MET A 125 -5.76 8.88 17.07
CA MET A 125 -6.40 7.78 16.34
C MET A 125 -6.28 7.93 14.83
N TRP A 126 -6.36 9.14 14.27
CA TRP A 126 -6.11 9.38 12.85
C TRP A 126 -4.68 9.05 12.46
N VAL A 127 -3.70 9.52 13.24
CA VAL A 127 -2.27 9.21 13.02
C VAL A 127 -2.06 7.69 13.03
N LEU A 128 -2.56 6.99 14.05
CA LEU A 128 -2.42 5.54 14.15
C LEU A 128 -3.11 4.81 13.00
N THR A 129 -4.31 5.24 12.62
CA THR A 129 -5.05 4.68 11.49
C THR A 129 -4.27 4.83 10.20
N CYS A 130 -3.82 6.04 9.84
CA CYS A 130 -3.08 6.29 8.61
C CYS A 130 -1.69 5.61 8.59
N VAL A 131 -1.04 5.45 9.74
CA VAL A 131 0.20 4.65 9.84
C VAL A 131 -0.09 3.19 9.50
N LEU A 132 -1.16 2.63 10.06
CA LEU A 132 -1.52 1.24 9.80
C LEU A 132 -2.00 1.04 8.36
N VAL A 133 -2.79 1.94 7.79
CA VAL A 133 -3.19 1.92 6.37
C VAL A 133 -1.96 1.93 5.47
N GLY A 134 -1.08 2.92 5.65
CA GLY A 134 0.16 3.03 4.88
C GLY A 134 1.02 1.78 4.99
N LEU A 135 1.16 1.22 6.21
CA LEU A 135 1.87 -0.03 6.44
C LEU A 135 1.22 -1.21 5.71
N THR A 136 -0.07 -1.46 5.92
CA THR A 136 -0.73 -2.65 5.41
C THR A 136 -0.82 -2.65 3.89
N GLU A 137 -1.23 -1.52 3.33
CA GLU A 137 -1.48 -1.42 1.89
C GLU A 137 -0.17 -1.43 1.10
N GLU A 138 0.88 -0.78 1.60
CA GLU A 138 2.18 -0.81 0.92
C GLU A 138 2.90 -2.16 1.13
N VAL A 139 2.79 -2.80 2.29
CA VAL A 139 3.29 -4.17 2.48
C VAL A 139 2.61 -5.14 1.52
N LEU A 140 1.30 -5.03 1.32
CA LEU A 140 0.59 -5.84 0.34
C LEU A 140 1.00 -5.49 -1.10
N CYS A 141 0.91 -4.23 -1.48
CA CYS A 141 1.00 -3.83 -2.88
C CYS A 141 2.44 -3.69 -3.37
N ARG A 142 3.29 -2.98 -2.63
CA ARG A 142 4.68 -2.64 -3.01
C ARG A 142 5.69 -3.61 -2.40
N GLY A 143 5.32 -4.26 -1.30
CA GLY A 143 6.03 -5.39 -0.74
C GLY A 143 5.70 -6.68 -1.50
N LEU A 144 4.56 -7.30 -1.21
CA LEU A 144 4.24 -8.66 -1.66
C LEU A 144 3.93 -8.75 -3.15
N ILE A 145 2.98 -7.97 -3.66
CA ILE A 145 2.52 -8.04 -5.06
C ILE A 145 3.65 -7.68 -6.03
N VAL A 146 4.40 -6.60 -5.80
CA VAL A 146 5.56 -6.25 -6.62
C VAL A 146 6.59 -7.39 -6.64
N ASN A 147 6.88 -8.01 -5.49
CA ASN A 147 7.80 -9.16 -5.44
C ASN A 147 7.26 -10.36 -6.22
N LEU A 148 5.97 -10.68 -6.09
CA LEU A 148 5.32 -11.78 -6.83
C LEU A 148 5.39 -11.54 -8.35
N LEU A 149 5.09 -10.33 -8.82
CA LEU A 149 5.13 -9.99 -10.25
C LEU A 149 6.55 -10.03 -10.81
N ARG A 150 7.54 -9.52 -10.05
CA ARG A 150 8.95 -9.56 -10.46
C ARG A 150 9.54 -10.97 -10.47
N ARG A 151 9.10 -11.85 -9.56
CA ARG A 151 9.51 -13.28 -9.59
C ARG A 151 9.09 -13.97 -10.88
N ALA A 152 7.97 -13.56 -11.45
CA ALA A 152 7.50 -14.00 -12.77
C ALA A 152 8.06 -13.16 -13.93
N SER A 153 9.11 -12.37 -13.69
CA SER A 153 9.83 -11.56 -14.70
C SER A 153 8.94 -10.57 -15.47
N TYR A 154 7.90 -10.01 -14.84
CA TYR A 154 7.09 -8.97 -15.49
C TYR A 154 7.94 -7.72 -15.76
N PRO A 155 7.74 -7.01 -16.90
CA PRO A 155 8.38 -5.73 -17.13
C PRO A 155 7.87 -4.70 -16.11
N GLU A 156 8.72 -3.78 -15.69
CA GLU A 156 8.44 -2.89 -14.56
C GLU A 156 7.25 -1.95 -14.80
N GLY A 157 6.89 -1.67 -16.06
CA GLY A 157 5.66 -0.96 -16.40
C GLY A 157 4.41 -1.78 -16.03
N ALA A 158 4.41 -3.07 -16.34
CA ALA A 158 3.33 -3.98 -15.94
C ALA A 158 3.31 -4.18 -14.41
N VAL A 159 4.48 -4.30 -13.77
CA VAL A 159 4.58 -4.38 -12.30
C VAL A 159 3.94 -3.14 -11.64
N ALA A 160 4.25 -1.94 -12.16
CA ALA A 160 3.66 -0.70 -11.67
C ALA A 160 2.14 -0.68 -11.85
N ALA A 161 1.66 -0.95 -13.06
CA ALA A 161 0.24 -0.91 -13.40
C ALA A 161 -0.57 -1.94 -12.63
N LEU A 162 -0.08 -3.17 -12.49
CA LEU A 162 -0.80 -4.24 -11.79
C LEU A 162 -0.81 -4.02 -10.27
N SER A 163 0.31 -3.57 -9.68
CA SER A 163 0.37 -3.23 -8.26
C SER A 163 -0.55 -2.05 -7.94
N ALA A 164 -0.50 -0.98 -8.74
CA ALA A 164 -1.39 0.18 -8.59
C ALA A 164 -2.86 -0.14 -8.90
N GLY A 165 -3.12 -1.01 -9.87
CA GLY A 165 -4.46 -1.48 -10.21
C GLY A 165 -5.08 -2.30 -9.08
N ILE A 166 -4.34 -3.23 -8.48
CA ILE A 166 -4.83 -3.99 -7.32
C ILE A 166 -5.09 -3.04 -6.14
N PHE A 167 -4.15 -2.14 -5.83
CA PHE A 167 -4.33 -1.09 -4.82
C PHE A 167 -5.60 -0.26 -5.05
N ALA A 168 -5.83 0.19 -6.27
CA ALA A 168 -7.04 0.93 -6.64
C ALA A 168 -8.30 0.10 -6.44
N LEU A 169 -8.29 -1.19 -6.83
CA LEU A 169 -9.44 -2.07 -6.69
C LEU A 169 -9.77 -2.42 -5.23
N LEU A 170 -8.81 -2.37 -4.29
CA LEU A 170 -9.11 -2.53 -2.86
C LEU A 170 -10.12 -1.48 -2.37
N HIS A 171 -10.12 -0.29 -2.97
CA HIS A 171 -11.03 0.79 -2.62
C HIS A 171 -12.47 0.55 -3.09
N ALA A 172 -12.71 -0.42 -3.99
CA ALA A 172 -14.06 -0.85 -4.32
C ALA A 172 -14.82 -1.41 -3.11
N GLY A 173 -14.12 -1.85 -2.06
CA GLY A 173 -14.72 -2.23 -0.77
C GLY A 173 -15.49 -1.12 -0.08
N ASN A 174 -15.23 0.15 -0.42
CA ASN A 174 -15.96 1.27 0.15
C ASN A 174 -17.45 1.24 -0.22
N LEU A 175 -17.83 0.59 -1.33
CA LEU A 175 -19.23 0.33 -1.67
C LEU A 175 -19.92 -0.57 -0.63
N VAL A 176 -19.20 -1.56 -0.10
CA VAL A 176 -19.73 -2.52 0.89
C VAL A 176 -20.05 -1.83 2.22
N ILE A 177 -19.29 -0.78 2.56
CA ILE A 177 -19.50 0.02 3.78
C ILE A 177 -20.36 1.28 3.55
N GLY A 178 -20.93 1.44 2.35
CA GLY A 178 -21.98 2.44 2.05
C GLY A 178 -21.52 3.72 1.36
N GLN A 179 -20.28 3.80 0.87
CA GLN A 179 -19.82 4.96 0.09
C GLN A 179 -20.55 5.05 -1.27
N ALA A 180 -20.90 6.25 -1.69
CA ALA A 180 -21.60 6.49 -2.95
C ALA A 180 -20.79 6.00 -4.18
N PRO A 181 -21.43 5.39 -5.20
CA PRO A 181 -20.73 4.83 -6.35
C PRO A 181 -19.81 5.80 -7.09
N LEU A 182 -20.25 7.05 -7.28
CA LEU A 182 -19.44 8.08 -7.93
C LEU A 182 -18.18 8.41 -7.10
N ALA A 183 -18.33 8.58 -5.78
CA ALA A 183 -17.21 8.86 -4.90
C ALA A 183 -16.19 7.71 -4.90
N THR A 184 -16.67 6.46 -4.85
CA THR A 184 -15.81 5.26 -4.98
C THR A 184 -15.11 5.21 -6.34
N GLY A 185 -15.83 5.49 -7.43
CA GLY A 185 -15.24 5.52 -8.77
C GLY A 185 -14.11 6.54 -8.90
N LEU A 186 -14.31 7.76 -8.37
CA LEU A 186 -13.28 8.79 -8.32
C LEU A 186 -12.09 8.37 -7.44
N GLN A 187 -12.36 7.74 -6.30
CA GLN A 187 -11.32 7.23 -5.40
C GLN A 187 -10.48 6.13 -6.05
N ILE A 188 -11.07 5.25 -6.86
CA ILE A 188 -10.34 4.21 -7.60
C ILE A 188 -9.36 4.85 -8.61
N VAL A 189 -9.80 5.89 -9.33
CA VAL A 189 -8.92 6.62 -10.26
C VAL A 189 -7.80 7.33 -9.52
N LEU A 190 -8.12 7.98 -8.39
CA LEU A 190 -7.15 8.62 -7.52
C LEU A 190 -6.11 7.61 -7.01
N ALA A 191 -6.58 6.49 -6.47
CA ALA A 191 -5.76 5.42 -5.92
C ALA A 191 -4.83 4.80 -6.98
N PHE A 192 -5.28 4.66 -8.24
CA PHE A 192 -4.40 4.19 -9.31
C PHE A 192 -3.23 5.15 -9.55
N GLY A 193 -3.52 6.45 -9.70
CA GLY A 193 -2.51 7.48 -9.94
C GLY A 193 -1.51 7.61 -8.79
N THR A 194 -2.01 7.71 -7.54
CA THR A 194 -1.17 7.75 -6.34
C THR A 194 -0.37 6.46 -6.17
N GLY A 195 -0.97 5.32 -6.49
CA GLY A 195 -0.31 4.02 -6.49
C GLY A 195 0.89 3.93 -7.44
N ILE A 196 0.82 4.57 -8.61
CA ILE A 196 2.00 4.69 -9.48
C ILE A 196 3.09 5.54 -8.79
N CYS A 197 2.71 6.64 -8.14
CA CYS A 197 3.66 7.49 -7.41
C CYS A 197 4.37 6.73 -6.26
N PHE A 198 3.64 5.95 -5.45
CA PHE A 198 4.24 5.14 -4.38
C PHE A 198 5.15 4.03 -4.92
N TYR A 199 4.80 3.43 -6.06
CA TYR A 199 5.71 2.51 -6.74
C TYR A 199 7.00 3.19 -7.21
N LEU A 200 6.93 4.43 -7.71
CA LEU A 200 8.13 5.20 -8.08
C LEU A 200 8.96 5.59 -6.87
N ALA A 201 8.31 5.92 -5.73
CA ALA A 201 8.98 6.12 -4.46
C ALA A 201 9.76 4.86 -4.03
N LEU A 202 9.15 3.67 -4.12
CA LEU A 202 9.84 2.39 -3.88
C LEU A 202 11.06 2.23 -4.78
N ARG A 203 10.91 2.51 -6.09
CA ARG A 203 12.00 2.36 -7.08
C ARG A 203 13.18 3.28 -6.78
N VAL A 204 12.92 4.55 -6.51
CA VAL A 204 13.98 5.56 -6.37
C VAL A 204 14.68 5.49 -5.03
N THR A 205 13.95 5.16 -3.97
CA THR A 205 14.51 5.04 -2.61
C THR A 205 15.08 3.65 -2.33
N GLY A 206 14.63 2.63 -3.04
CA GLY A 206 15.10 1.26 -2.90
C GLY A 206 14.66 0.57 -1.62
N ASN A 207 13.72 1.14 -0.84
CA ASN A 207 13.21 0.56 0.40
C ASN A 207 11.71 0.83 0.58
N LEU A 208 10.99 -0.14 1.13
CA LEU A 208 9.54 -0.07 1.38
C LEU A 208 9.13 0.92 2.47
N ILE A 209 10.04 1.31 3.38
CA ILE A 209 9.70 2.28 4.43
C ILE A 209 9.29 3.64 3.86
N TRP A 210 9.87 4.05 2.74
CA TRP A 210 9.60 5.35 2.14
C TRP A 210 8.21 5.48 1.51
N PRO A 211 7.72 4.55 0.67
CA PRO A 211 6.33 4.59 0.24
C PRO A 211 5.34 4.42 1.40
N ILE A 212 5.66 3.65 2.46
CA ILE A 212 4.82 3.61 3.68
C ILE A 212 4.65 5.00 4.28
N LEU A 213 5.76 5.72 4.54
CA LEU A 213 5.71 7.06 5.12
C LEU A 213 5.03 8.08 4.19
N LEU A 214 5.28 7.99 2.90
CA LEU A 214 4.68 8.87 1.90
C LEU A 214 3.17 8.65 1.78
N HIS A 215 2.72 7.40 1.87
CA HIS A 215 1.31 7.03 1.88
C HIS A 215 0.62 7.46 3.18
N THR A 216 1.21 7.13 4.34
CA THR A 216 0.70 7.55 5.65
C THR A 216 0.48 9.06 5.72
N THR A 217 1.44 9.86 5.25
CA THR A 217 1.32 11.32 5.28
C THR A 217 0.35 11.85 4.22
N PHE A 218 0.18 11.15 3.10
CA PHE A 218 -0.82 11.49 2.09
C PHE A 218 -2.23 11.34 2.67
N ASP A 219 -2.55 10.16 3.21
CA ASP A 219 -3.86 9.89 3.80
C ASP A 219 -4.15 10.80 4.99
N LEU A 220 -3.18 10.94 5.91
CA LEU A 220 -3.36 11.78 7.08
C LEU A 220 -3.63 13.24 6.69
N GLY A 221 -2.87 13.78 5.72
CA GLY A 221 -3.09 15.13 5.21
C GLY A 221 -4.48 15.29 4.60
N VAL A 222 -4.86 14.39 3.69
CA VAL A 222 -6.16 14.45 3.00
C VAL A 222 -7.33 14.31 3.98
N PHE A 223 -7.30 13.33 4.88
CA PHE A 223 -8.39 13.09 5.83
C PHE A 223 -8.56 14.23 6.84
N LEU A 224 -7.45 14.72 7.41
CA LEU A 224 -7.50 15.81 8.37
C LEU A 224 -7.94 17.11 7.70
N GLN A 225 -7.39 17.45 6.52
CA GLN A 225 -7.78 18.67 5.80
C GLN A 225 -9.25 18.63 5.38
N THR A 226 -9.74 17.49 4.89
CA THR A 226 -11.14 17.34 4.49
C THR A 226 -12.09 17.50 5.68
N SER A 227 -11.70 17.01 6.86
CA SER A 227 -12.55 17.00 8.06
C SER A 227 -12.46 18.30 8.88
N TRP A 228 -11.29 18.93 8.90
CA TRP A 228 -10.98 20.15 9.66
C TRP A 228 -10.16 21.12 8.82
N PRO A 229 -10.74 21.70 7.75
CA PRO A 229 -10.01 22.61 6.88
C PRO A 229 -9.70 23.93 7.59
N ALA A 230 -8.44 24.34 7.61
CA ALA A 230 -8.06 25.68 8.01
C ALA A 230 -8.47 26.71 6.95
N SER A 231 -8.92 27.88 7.38
CA SER A 231 -9.15 29.03 6.48
C SER A 231 -7.83 29.74 6.19
N SER A 232 -7.09 29.29 5.17
CA SER A 232 -5.79 29.86 4.81
C SER A 232 -5.56 29.93 3.29
N PRO A 233 -4.69 30.83 2.79
CA PRO A 233 -4.27 30.82 1.39
C PRO A 233 -3.57 29.51 0.96
N VAL A 234 -2.96 28.80 1.91
CA VAL A 234 -2.30 27.50 1.66
C VAL A 234 -3.33 26.45 1.28
N SER A 235 -4.53 26.49 1.88
CA SER A 235 -5.61 25.54 1.64
C SER A 235 -6.04 25.51 0.16
N ALA A 236 -6.11 26.67 -0.49
CA ALA A 236 -6.47 26.76 -1.91
C ALA A 236 -5.44 26.08 -2.84
N VAL A 237 -4.16 26.10 -2.46
CA VAL A 237 -3.11 25.39 -3.20
C VAL A 237 -3.15 23.90 -2.88
N ALA A 238 -3.39 23.55 -1.61
CA ALA A 238 -3.50 22.17 -1.15
C ALA A 238 -4.61 21.40 -1.87
N ASP A 239 -5.76 22.04 -2.14
CA ASP A 239 -6.89 21.44 -2.87
C ASP A 239 -6.54 20.94 -4.28
N ALA A 240 -5.52 21.53 -4.91
CA ALA A 240 -5.01 21.08 -6.21
C ALA A 240 -4.16 19.79 -6.12
N GLY A 241 -3.81 19.34 -4.91
CA GLY A 241 -2.86 18.27 -4.66
C GLY A 241 -3.28 16.92 -5.21
N ASN A 242 -4.51 16.50 -4.93
CA ASN A 242 -5.02 15.19 -5.40
C ASN A 242 -4.98 15.08 -6.93
N ILE A 243 -5.47 16.11 -7.64
CA ILE A 243 -5.44 16.15 -9.10
C ILE A 243 -4.00 16.17 -9.61
N SER A 244 -3.14 16.98 -9.01
CA SER A 244 -1.73 17.08 -9.39
C SER A 244 -0.99 15.76 -9.25
N ILE A 245 -1.20 15.05 -8.14
CA ILE A 245 -0.59 13.75 -7.88
C ILE A 245 -1.09 12.68 -8.87
N ILE A 246 -2.39 12.68 -9.21
CA ILE A 246 -2.94 11.78 -10.23
C ILE A 246 -2.27 12.03 -11.58
N VAL A 247 -2.25 13.29 -12.03
CA VAL A 247 -1.68 13.67 -13.33
C VAL A 247 -0.21 13.29 -13.40
N VAL A 248 0.56 13.59 -12.35
CA VAL A 248 1.98 13.22 -12.27
C VAL A 248 2.15 11.69 -12.32
N GLY A 249 1.33 10.92 -11.59
CA GLY A 249 1.37 9.46 -11.62
C GLY A 249 1.09 8.89 -13.01
N ILE A 250 0.02 9.36 -13.67
CA ILE A 250 -0.36 8.92 -15.02
C ILE A 250 0.71 9.29 -16.05
N VAL A 251 1.24 10.51 -16.01
CA VAL A 251 2.30 10.93 -16.94
C VAL A 251 3.57 10.12 -16.70
N ALA A 252 3.98 9.97 -15.43
CA ALA A 252 5.18 9.23 -15.04
C ALA A 252 5.13 7.75 -15.45
N PHE A 253 3.94 7.13 -15.44
CA PHE A 253 3.73 5.74 -15.85
C PHE A 253 4.34 5.43 -17.23
N PHE A 254 4.17 6.31 -18.21
CA PHE A 254 4.66 6.09 -19.57
C PHE A 254 6.19 6.05 -19.69
N PHE A 255 6.91 6.57 -18.69
CA PHE A 255 8.37 6.57 -18.63
C PHE A 255 8.95 5.40 -17.82
N ILE A 256 8.11 4.55 -17.23
CA ILE A 256 8.56 3.39 -16.46
C ILE A 256 9.15 2.34 -17.40
N ARG A 257 10.39 1.94 -17.11
CA ARG A 257 11.17 0.97 -17.87
C ARG A 257 11.97 0.06 -16.92
N GLY A 258 12.46 -1.05 -17.47
CA GLY A 258 13.24 -2.08 -16.77
C GLY A 258 12.47 -3.38 -16.60
N GLN A 259 13.19 -4.42 -16.20
CA GLN A 259 12.66 -5.75 -15.88
C GLN A 259 13.59 -6.39 -14.88
N ALA A 260 13.06 -6.90 -13.77
CA ALA A 260 13.88 -7.59 -12.78
C ALA A 260 14.18 -9.01 -13.27
N ALA A 261 15.41 -9.47 -13.04
CA ALA A 261 15.80 -10.85 -13.26
C ALA A 261 14.97 -11.76 -12.33
N GLY A 262 14.18 -12.69 -12.89
CA GLY A 262 13.47 -13.69 -12.10
C GLY A 262 14.42 -14.72 -11.45
N PRO A 263 13.96 -15.52 -10.48
CA PRO A 263 14.79 -16.52 -9.78
C PRO A 263 15.50 -17.50 -10.71
N ALA A 264 14.91 -17.80 -11.88
CA ALA A 264 15.48 -18.69 -12.89
C ALA A 264 16.63 -18.07 -13.72
N SER A 265 16.88 -16.77 -13.59
CA SER A 265 17.92 -16.04 -14.33
C SER A 265 19.16 -15.69 -13.49
N LEU A 266 19.18 -16.11 -12.22
CA LEU A 266 20.40 -16.10 -11.42
C LEU A 266 21.24 -17.33 -11.81
N PRO A 267 22.53 -17.18 -12.15
CA PRO A 267 23.40 -18.33 -12.39
C PRO A 267 23.28 -19.29 -11.20
N ALA A 268 23.09 -20.58 -11.49
CA ALA A 268 23.12 -21.60 -10.44
C ALA A 268 24.38 -21.37 -9.59
N ALA A 269 24.20 -21.15 -8.29
CA ALA A 269 25.33 -21.02 -7.38
C ALA A 269 26.23 -22.24 -7.62
N SER A 270 27.49 -21.99 -8.00
CA SER A 270 28.47 -23.06 -8.21
C SER A 270 28.41 -23.99 -7.00
N PRO A 271 28.33 -25.33 -7.19
CA PRO A 271 28.38 -26.25 -6.07
C PRO A 271 29.59 -25.86 -5.23
N ARG A 272 29.39 -25.61 -3.93
CA ARG A 272 30.52 -25.51 -3.00
C ARG A 272 31.35 -26.77 -3.23
N ALA A 273 32.60 -26.59 -3.66
CA ALA A 273 33.57 -27.66 -3.65
C ALA A 273 33.52 -28.24 -2.23
N VAL A 274 33.10 -29.49 -2.15
CA VAL A 274 33.30 -30.29 -0.96
C VAL A 274 34.80 -30.51 -0.94
N ASP A 275 35.52 -29.66 -0.20
CA ASP A 275 36.92 -29.87 0.08
C ASP A 275 37.01 -31.14 0.92
N SER A 276 37.32 -32.25 0.25
CA SER A 276 37.75 -33.49 0.88
C SER A 276 39.20 -33.32 1.32
N VAL A 277 39.41 -33.08 2.62
CA VAL A 277 40.63 -33.45 3.37
C VAL A 277 40.21 -33.92 4.76
#